data_AF-A0A4V4HDK1-F1
#
_entry.id   AF-A0A4V4HDK1-F1
#
_cell.length_a   1.000
_cell.length_b   1.000
_cell.length_c   1.000
_cell.angle_alpha   90.00
_cell.angle_beta   90.00
_cell.angle_gamma   90.00
#
_symmetry.space_group_name_H-M   'P 1'
#
loop_
_entity.id
_entity.type
_entity.pdbx_description
1 polymer ?
#
loop_
_entity_poly.entity_id
_entity_poly.type
_entity_poly.pdbx_seq_one_letter_code
_entity_poly.pdbx_strand_id
1 'polypeptide(L)'
;MRFSKALLLTALATASSASVLMWRRQDIPQCALKCRASTDPGGCDLDDSACLCKNEDFVTNVKECITDTCDADDVATSLEIIEAQCAAAGVPIDA
;
A
#
# COMPACT_ATOMS: atom_id res chain seq x y z
N MET A 1 -8.71 -64.55 -19.17
CA MET A 1 -7.55 -63.78 -18.66
C MET A 1 -8.07 -62.36 -18.38
N ARG A 2 -8.54 -61.94 -17.21
CA ARG A 2 -8.01 -62.02 -15.83
C ARG A 2 -6.57 -61.50 -15.70
N PHE A 3 -6.45 -60.18 -15.63
CA PHE A 3 -5.42 -59.42 -14.88
C PHE A 3 -6.13 -58.13 -14.44
N SER A 4 -6.69 -57.99 -13.23
CA SER A 4 -6.06 -58.06 -11.91
C SER A 4 -4.73 -57.32 -11.89
N LYS A 5 -4.78 -56.05 -11.49
CA LYS A 5 -3.79 -55.25 -10.72
C LYS A 5 -4.42 -53.87 -10.50
N ALA A 6 -5.11 -53.71 -9.37
CA ALA A 6 -4.58 -53.06 -8.17
C ALA A 6 -4.41 -51.54 -8.41
N LEU A 7 -5.41 -50.73 -8.05
CA LEU A 7 -5.42 -49.99 -6.78
C LEU A 7 -4.07 -49.30 -6.53
N LEU A 8 -3.90 -48.11 -7.12
CA LEU A 8 -2.94 -47.12 -6.67
C LEU A 8 -3.73 -45.91 -6.16
N LEU A 9 -4.02 -45.94 -4.86
CA LEU A 9 -4.45 -44.80 -4.06
C LEU A 9 -3.22 -43.90 -3.85
N THR A 10 -2.98 -42.95 -4.74
CA THR A 10 -2.08 -41.83 -4.45
C THR A 10 -2.91 -40.69 -3.86
N ALA A 11 -3.16 -40.77 -2.56
CA ALA A 11 -3.55 -39.61 -1.78
C ALA A 11 -2.34 -38.68 -1.64
N LEU A 12 -2.17 -37.76 -2.60
CA LEU A 12 -1.41 -36.55 -2.34
C LEU A 12 -2.37 -35.51 -1.79
N ALA A 13 -2.46 -35.48 -0.46
CA ALA A 13 -2.91 -34.30 0.24
C ALA A 13 -1.86 -33.20 0.03
N THR A 14 -1.97 -32.46 -1.08
CA THR A 14 -1.39 -31.13 -1.14
C THR A 14 -2.43 -30.18 -0.57
N ALA A 15 -2.28 -29.86 0.71
CA ALA A 15 -2.91 -28.68 1.28
C ALA A 15 -2.53 -27.50 0.39
N SER A 16 -3.47 -27.03 -0.43
CA SER A 16 -3.36 -25.75 -1.11
C SER A 16 -3.56 -24.68 -0.05
N SER A 17 -2.56 -24.50 0.83
CA SER A 17 -2.32 -23.22 1.47
C SER A 17 -1.80 -22.30 0.37
N ALA A 18 -2.70 -21.88 -0.52
CA ALA A 18 -2.47 -20.73 -1.38
C ALA A 18 -2.52 -19.50 -0.47
N SER A 19 -1.39 -19.30 0.21
CA SER A 19 -0.73 -18.02 0.34
C SER A 19 -1.65 -16.86 0.73
N VAL A 20 -1.72 -16.59 2.04
CA VAL A 20 -1.93 -15.26 2.65
C VAL A 20 -0.91 -14.19 2.18
N LEU A 21 -0.19 -14.44 1.08
CA LEU A 21 0.74 -13.52 0.43
C LEU A 21 0.07 -12.71 -0.69
N MET A 22 -1.25 -12.53 -0.64
CA MET A 22 -1.93 -11.46 -1.39
C MET A 22 -1.89 -10.13 -0.63
N TRP A 23 -1.33 -10.11 0.58
CA TRP A 23 -1.06 -8.89 1.35
C TRP A 23 0.14 -8.15 0.75
N ARG A 24 0.03 -6.83 0.59
CA ARG A 24 1.02 -5.88 0.00
C ARG A 24 0.87 -5.56 -1.49
N ARG A 25 -0.32 -5.65 -2.07
CA ARG A 25 -0.63 -4.77 -3.21
C ARG A 25 -1.02 -3.37 -2.69
N GLN A 26 -0.10 -2.74 -1.94
CA GLN A 26 -0.15 -1.35 -1.45
C GLN A 26 -1.59 -0.84 -1.24
N ASP A 27 -2.30 -1.38 -0.24
CA ASP A 27 -3.58 -0.83 0.16
C ASP A 27 -3.31 0.53 0.81
N ILE A 28 -3.28 1.59 -0.01
CA ILE A 28 -3.26 2.96 0.48
C ILE A 28 -4.63 3.19 1.12
N PRO A 29 -4.70 3.58 2.40
CA PRO A 29 -5.96 3.88 3.05
C PRO A 29 -6.78 4.88 2.24
N GLN A 30 -8.08 4.60 2.09
CA GLN A 30 -8.98 5.47 1.33
C GLN A 30 -9.05 6.88 1.92
N CYS A 31 -8.87 7.02 3.23
CA CYS A 31 -8.81 8.33 3.89
C CYS A 31 -7.59 9.15 3.41
N ALA A 32 -6.42 8.54 3.28
CA ALA A 32 -5.21 9.22 2.79
C ALA A 32 -5.31 9.61 1.30
N LEU A 33 -5.96 8.77 0.47
CA LEU A 33 -6.25 9.12 -0.91
C LEU A 33 -7.16 10.36 -1.01
N LYS A 34 -8.17 10.46 -0.14
CA LYS A 34 -9.05 11.63 -0.06
C LYS A 34 -8.27 12.87 0.38
N CYS A 35 -7.47 12.75 1.44
CA CYS A 35 -6.63 13.85 1.93
C CYS A 35 -5.71 14.39 0.83
N ARG A 36 -5.02 13.50 0.12
CA ARG A 36 -4.17 13.88 -1.02
C ARG A 36 -4.94 14.62 -2.11
N ALA A 37 -6.13 14.13 -2.46
CA ALA A 37 -6.95 14.74 -3.51
C ALA A 37 -7.58 16.08 -3.11
N SER A 38 -7.76 16.33 -1.81
CA SER A 38 -8.30 17.60 -1.29
C SER A 38 -7.25 18.67 -1.02
N THR A 39 -5.97 18.29 -0.93
CA THR A 39 -4.88 19.24 -0.68
C THR A 39 -4.42 19.88 -1.99
N ASP A 40 -4.22 21.21 -1.97
CA ASP A 40 -3.71 21.96 -3.10
C ASP A 40 -2.25 21.56 -3.44
N PRO A 41 -1.96 21.06 -4.65
CA PRO A 41 -0.62 20.60 -5.01
C PRO A 41 0.39 21.74 -5.23
N GLY A 42 -0.02 23.01 -5.14
CA GLY A 42 0.89 24.16 -5.19
C GLY A 42 1.66 24.28 -6.50
N GLY A 43 1.07 23.85 -7.62
CA GLY A 43 1.66 23.88 -8.96
C GLY A 43 2.33 22.58 -9.40
N CYS A 44 2.36 21.55 -8.56
CA CYS A 44 2.76 20.20 -8.95
C CYS A 44 1.60 19.46 -9.63
N ASP A 45 1.93 18.48 -10.48
CA ASP A 45 0.96 17.47 -10.90
C ASP A 45 0.70 16.48 -9.75
N LEU A 46 -0.52 15.99 -9.60
CA LEU A 46 -0.86 15.01 -8.55
C LEU A 46 -0.15 13.66 -8.75
N ASP A 47 0.30 13.38 -9.98
CA ASP A 47 1.11 12.19 -10.30
C ASP A 47 2.63 12.45 -10.16
N ASP A 48 3.07 13.70 -10.00
CA ASP A 48 4.49 14.05 -9.79
C ASP A 48 4.86 13.99 -8.30
N SER A 49 5.11 12.78 -7.83
CA SER A 49 5.50 12.54 -6.43
C SER A 49 6.79 13.29 -6.04
N ALA A 50 7.74 13.49 -6.95
CA ALA A 50 8.98 14.21 -6.63
C ALA A 50 8.73 15.71 -6.42
N CYS A 51 7.85 16.31 -7.22
CA CYS A 51 7.42 17.70 -7.03
C CYS A 51 6.62 17.85 -5.73
N LEU A 52 5.62 16.98 -5.53
CA LEU A 52 4.76 17.03 -4.34
C LEU A 52 5.56 16.86 -3.05
N CYS A 53 6.51 15.92 -3.00
CA CYS A 53 7.35 15.70 -1.83
C CYS A 53 8.33 16.84 -1.53
N LYS A 54 8.64 17.70 -2.51
CA LYS A 54 9.43 18.93 -2.29
C LYS A 54 8.58 20.11 -1.81
N ASN A 55 7.27 20.01 -1.96
CA ASN A 55 6.34 21.02 -1.49
C ASN A 55 6.01 20.73 -0.02
N GLU A 56 6.73 21.38 0.90
CA GLU A 56 6.58 21.20 2.35
C GLU A 56 5.15 21.50 2.83
N ASP A 57 4.49 22.51 2.25
CA ASP A 57 3.11 22.85 2.58
C ASP A 57 2.15 21.73 2.18
N PHE A 58 2.32 21.16 0.98
CA PHE A 58 1.51 20.03 0.53
C PHE A 58 1.69 18.81 1.45
N VAL A 59 2.94 18.44 1.73
CA VAL A 59 3.27 17.30 2.59
C VAL A 59 2.67 17.49 3.99
N THR A 60 2.86 18.67 4.59
CA THR A 60 2.34 18.99 5.93
C THR A 60 0.81 18.91 5.95
N ASN A 61 0.14 19.56 5.01
CA ASN A 61 -1.32 19.57 4.95
C ASN A 61 -1.91 18.17 4.73
N VAL A 62 -1.27 17.32 3.92
CA VAL A 62 -1.72 15.93 3.73
C VAL A 62 -1.56 15.13 5.02
N LYS A 63 -0.42 15.25 5.73
CA LYS A 63 -0.18 14.57 7.00
C LYS A 63 -1.15 15.01 8.09
N GLU A 64 -1.43 16.31 8.19
CA GLU A 64 -2.43 16.85 9.11
C GLU A 64 -3.83 16.31 8.81
N CYS A 65 -4.24 16.35 7.54
CA CYS A 65 -5.54 15.77 7.13
C CYS A 65 -5.64 14.28 7.49
N ILE A 66 -4.57 13.51 7.27
CA ILE A 66 -4.52 12.09 7.64
C ILE A 66 -4.68 11.93 9.15
N THR A 67 -3.93 12.68 9.94
CA THR A 67 -3.98 12.61 11.42
C THR A 67 -5.36 12.98 11.96
N ASP A 68 -6.05 13.91 11.32
CA ASP A 68 -7.38 14.37 11.75
C ASP A 68 -8.54 13.48 11.26
N THR A 69 -8.37 12.79 10.13
CA THR A 69 -9.49 12.12 9.42
C THR A 69 -9.40 10.60 9.44
N CYS A 70 -8.19 10.03 9.46
CA CYS A 70 -7.98 8.60 9.42
C CYS A 70 -8.04 7.98 10.82
N ASP A 71 -8.43 6.70 10.89
CA ASP A 71 -8.29 5.91 12.11
C ASP A 71 -6.80 5.64 12.40
N ALA A 72 -6.47 5.33 13.67
CA ALA A 72 -5.08 5.24 14.12
C ALA A 72 -4.20 4.25 13.31
N ASP A 73 -4.75 3.12 12.90
CA ASP A 73 -4.03 2.13 12.06
C ASP A 73 -3.76 2.66 10.65
N ASP A 74 -4.70 3.43 10.10
CA ASP A 74 -4.59 4.05 8.78
C ASP A 74 -3.64 5.26 8.81
N VAL A 75 -3.58 6.01 9.92
CA VAL A 75 -2.62 7.10 10.11
C VAL A 75 -1.19 6.57 9.98
N ALA A 76 -0.83 5.58 10.80
CA ALA A 76 0.52 5.01 10.80
C ALA A 76 0.89 4.46 9.41
N THR A 77 0.00 3.67 8.82
CA THR A 77 0.20 3.09 7.49
C THR A 77 0.37 4.16 6.42
N SER A 78 -0.41 5.24 6.46
CA SER A 78 -0.35 6.31 5.46
C SER A 78 0.92 7.14 5.57
N LEU A 79 1.38 7.43 6.79
CA LEU A 79 2.63 8.16 7.01
C LEU A 79 3.84 7.36 6.49
N GLU A 80 3.91 6.06 6.80
CA GLU A 80 4.96 5.17 6.27
C GLU A 80 4.95 5.13 4.72
N ILE A 81 3.75 5.11 4.11
CA ILE A 81 3.62 5.13 2.65
C ILE A 81 4.12 6.45 2.07
N ILE A 82 3.79 7.59 2.68
CA ILE A 82 4.24 8.90 2.21
C ILE A 82 5.77 8.98 2.28
N GLU A 83 6.39 8.60 3.40
CA GLU A 83 7.85 8.56 3.54
C GLU A 83 8.49 7.67 2.47
N ALA A 84 7.97 6.44 2.29
CA ALA A 84 8.50 5.50 1.32
C ALA A 84 8.36 6.00 -0.13
N GLN A 85 7.22 6.62 -0.46
CA GLN A 85 6.99 7.24 -1.78
C GLN A 85 7.96 8.39 -2.03
N CYS A 86 8.13 9.28 -1.06
CA CYS A 86 9.02 10.44 -1.19
C CYS A 86 10.49 10.01 -1.28
N ALA A 87 10.91 9.02 -0.49
CA ALA A 87 12.24 8.42 -0.61
C ALA A 87 12.46 7.75 -1.98
N ALA A 88 11.47 7.02 -2.50
CA ALA A 88 11.53 6.40 -3.83
C ALA A 88 11.59 7.45 -4.96
N ALA A 89 10.99 8.62 -4.75
CA ALA A 89 11.06 9.77 -5.65
C ALA A 89 12.39 10.56 -5.52
N GLY A 90 13.30 10.16 -4.64
CA GLY A 90 14.60 10.81 -4.41
C GLY A 90 14.53 12.05 -3.51
N VAL A 91 13.43 12.24 -2.79
CA VAL A 91 13.19 13.35 -1.86
C VAL A 91 12.81 12.76 -0.51
N PRO A 92 13.74 12.14 0.25
CA PRO A 92 13.40 11.59 1.56
C PRO A 92 12.91 12.71 2.48
N ILE A 93 11.84 12.42 3.21
CA ILE A 93 11.24 13.29 4.22
C ILE A 93 11.09 12.50 5.52
N ASP A 94 11.06 13.19 6.65
CA ASP A 94 10.70 12.60 7.94
C ASP A 94 9.18 12.75 8.16
N ALA A 95 8.47 11.71 8.58
CA ALA A 95 7.04 11.74 8.93
C ALA A 95 6.74 12.72 10.06
#